data_AF-A0A968BR56-F1
#
_entry.id   AF-A0A968BR56-F1
#
_cell.length_a   1.000
_cell.length_b   1.000
_cell.length_c   1.000
_cell.angle_alpha   90.00
_cell.angle_beta   90.00
_cell.angle_gamma   90.00
#
_symmetry.space_group_name_H-M   'P 1'
#
loop_
_entity.id
_entity.type
_entity.pdbx_description
1 polymer ?
#
loop_
_entity_poly.entity_id
_entity_poly.type
_entity_poly.pdbx_seq_one_letter_code
_entity_poly.pdbx_strand_id
1 'polypeptide(L)'
;MSHGVHTLPPETTVDQAAKEMQRYGFEGYPIAEDGRIVGVLSRREIDRAQRLRLGHMPVSHYMTKGDIYVTAEDSVERLQQIMTRFGVGQVPVVGQDEIVGIVTRTDLIKLWTTPPARPSRRREIAQKIDAALPAPLLSLLKQASELAQEMGYPLYVVGGFVRDLLLGESNLDMDLVVEGEAIRLARRLGRRVGARTRSHKRFGTAKIILEEREAEFGIPSLDFATARLEFYPYSAALPEVERSSIKADLHRRDFTINTLAIRLDSGHYGQLLDFFGGEQDLRDGLVRVLHSLSLIEDPTRIMRAARFEQRLGFVIEPRTAELIDDALPMLVRVTGERIRHELYLILREREP
;
A
#
# COMPACT_ATOMS: atom_id res chain seq x y z
N MET A 1 4.68 -11.61 7.21
CA MET A 1 5.05 -10.65 8.27
C MET A 1 5.25 -9.28 7.67
N SER A 2 4.90 -8.23 8.41
CA SER A 2 5.24 -6.83 8.08
C SER A 2 6.44 -6.39 8.90
N HIS A 3 7.35 -5.61 8.29
CA HIS A 3 8.56 -5.07 8.92
C HIS A 3 8.34 -3.60 9.31
N GLY A 4 9.13 -3.07 10.26
CA GLY A 4 8.94 -1.71 10.78
C GLY A 4 7.76 -1.62 11.74
N VAL A 5 7.78 -2.42 12.81
CA VAL A 5 6.70 -2.51 13.78
C VAL A 5 6.66 -1.25 14.63
N HIS A 6 5.53 -0.55 14.62
CA HIS A 6 5.30 0.54 15.56
C HIS A 6 4.90 -0.05 16.91
N THR A 7 5.54 0.42 17.97
CA THR A 7 5.21 0.07 19.35
C THR A 7 4.69 1.29 20.10
N LEU A 8 3.94 1.05 21.18
CA LEU A 8 3.52 2.11 22.09
C LEU A 8 4.15 1.90 23.47
N PRO A 9 4.57 2.97 24.16
CA PRO A 9 4.97 2.90 25.56
C PRO A 9 3.80 2.53 26.48
N PRO A 10 4.03 1.85 27.62
CA PRO A 10 2.99 1.43 28.57
C PRO A 10 2.15 2.58 29.14
N GLU A 11 2.74 3.76 29.27
CA GLU A 11 2.15 4.99 29.80
C GLU A 11 1.29 5.75 28.79
N THR A 12 1.33 5.37 27.51
CA THR A 12 0.46 5.95 26.46
C THR A 12 -0.98 5.84 26.90
N THR A 13 -1.76 6.91 26.77
CA THR A 13 -3.17 6.87 27.16
C THR A 13 -4.01 6.12 26.13
N VAL A 14 -5.14 5.55 26.55
CA VAL A 14 -6.09 4.87 25.65
C VAL A 14 -6.51 5.77 24.49
N ASP A 15 -6.75 7.06 24.72
CA ASP A 15 -7.15 8.00 23.66
C ASP A 15 -6.01 8.32 22.68
N GLN A 16 -4.76 8.39 23.15
CA GLN A 16 -3.60 8.53 22.27
C GLN A 16 -3.41 7.26 21.44
N ALA A 17 -3.47 6.09 22.06
CA ALA A 17 -3.38 4.82 21.36
C ALA A 17 -4.53 4.63 20.35
N ALA A 18 -5.74 5.11 20.66
CA ALA A 18 -6.86 5.11 19.72
C ALA A 18 -6.60 5.97 18.48
N LYS A 19 -6.03 7.16 18.68
CA LYS A 19 -5.62 8.06 17.59
C LYS A 19 -4.53 7.45 16.73
N GLU A 20 -3.54 6.81 17.36
CA GLU A 20 -2.48 6.08 16.64
C GLU A 20 -3.08 4.91 15.84
N MET A 21 -3.96 4.09 16.42
CA MET A 21 -4.66 3.02 15.69
C MET A 21 -5.48 3.55 14.52
N GLN A 22 -6.15 4.69 14.67
CA GLN A 22 -6.87 5.32 13.56
C GLN A 22 -5.91 5.86 12.49
N ARG A 23 -4.79 6.44 12.91
CA ARG A 23 -3.80 7.05 12.02
C ARG A 23 -3.11 6.02 11.14
N TYR A 24 -2.70 4.89 11.73
CA TYR A 24 -1.96 3.84 11.03
C TYR A 24 -2.85 2.69 10.52
N GLY A 25 -4.14 2.68 10.88
CA GLY A 25 -5.07 1.61 10.53
C GLY A 25 -4.71 0.26 11.17
N PHE A 26 -4.02 0.29 12.31
CA PHE A 26 -3.60 -0.92 13.00
C PHE A 26 -4.70 -1.42 13.94
N GLU A 27 -4.98 -2.73 13.89
CA GLU A 27 -5.94 -3.42 14.77
C GLU A 27 -5.38 -3.70 16.17
N GLY A 28 -4.11 -3.39 16.39
CA GLY A 28 -3.44 -3.50 17.67
C GLY A 28 -2.05 -2.88 17.64
N TYR A 29 -1.44 -2.74 18.82
CA TYR A 29 -0.03 -2.38 18.99
C TYR A 29 0.66 -3.33 19.96
N PRO A 30 1.89 -3.79 19.67
CA PRO A 30 2.77 -4.29 20.72
C PRO A 30 3.12 -3.15 21.67
N ILE A 31 3.03 -3.41 22.96
CA ILE A 31 3.42 -2.47 24.01
C ILE A 31 4.85 -2.83 24.44
N ALA A 32 5.74 -1.85 24.35
CA ALA A 32 7.16 -2.06 24.62
C ALA A 32 7.69 -1.10 25.68
N GLU A 33 8.48 -1.61 26.61
CA GLU A 33 9.17 -0.87 27.66
C GLU A 33 10.66 -1.26 27.59
N ASP A 34 11.56 -0.28 27.51
CA ASP A 34 13.01 -0.49 27.38
C ASP A 34 13.41 -1.49 26.26
N GLY A 35 12.70 -1.43 25.13
CA GLY A 35 12.93 -2.30 23.97
C GLY A 35 12.33 -3.71 24.07
N ARG A 36 11.69 -4.06 25.21
CA ARG A 36 11.08 -5.38 25.42
C ARG A 36 9.57 -5.33 25.32
N ILE A 37 8.97 -6.34 24.69
CA ILE A 37 7.52 -6.49 24.63
C ILE A 37 6.99 -6.88 26.02
N VAL A 38 6.14 -6.03 26.59
CA VAL A 38 5.47 -6.26 27.88
C VAL A 38 4.00 -6.65 27.72
N GLY A 39 3.46 -6.50 26.52
CA GLY A 39 2.10 -6.94 26.19
C GLY A 39 1.69 -6.57 24.77
N VAL A 40 0.45 -6.92 24.44
CA VAL A 40 -0.19 -6.51 23.18
C VAL A 40 -1.52 -5.84 23.50
N LEU A 41 -1.75 -4.69 22.89
CA LEU A 41 -3.00 -3.95 22.97
C LEU A 41 -3.78 -4.15 21.68
N SER A 42 -5.06 -4.49 21.79
CA SER A 42 -5.99 -4.67 20.67
C SER A 42 -6.97 -3.50 20.55
N ARG A 43 -7.48 -3.28 19.34
CA ARG A 43 -8.55 -2.31 19.07
C ARG A 43 -9.76 -2.54 19.97
N ARG A 44 -10.11 -3.81 20.21
CA ARG A 44 -11.21 -4.22 21.07
C ARG A 44 -11.06 -3.71 22.51
N GLU A 45 -9.85 -3.76 23.06
CA GLU A 45 -9.57 -3.27 24.43
C GLU A 45 -9.69 -1.75 24.49
N ILE A 46 -9.17 -1.03 23.49
CA ILE A 46 -9.32 0.43 23.38
C ILE A 46 -10.79 0.82 23.30
N ASP A 47 -11.56 0.26 22.37
CA ASP A 47 -12.97 0.62 22.18
C ASP A 47 -13.81 0.29 23.43
N ARG A 48 -13.43 -0.74 24.20
CA ARG A 48 -14.07 -1.05 25.48
C ARG A 48 -13.69 -0.02 26.55
N ALA A 49 -12.42 0.35 26.67
CA ALA A 49 -11.95 1.34 27.62
C ALA A 49 -12.55 2.75 27.34
N GLN A 50 -12.61 3.16 26.07
CA GLN A 50 -13.23 4.44 25.69
C GLN A 50 -14.73 4.51 26.00
N ARG A 51 -15.49 3.43 25.74
CA ARG A 51 -16.90 3.34 26.13
C ARG A 51 -17.12 3.49 27.63
N LEU A 52 -16.17 3.02 28.43
CA LEU A 52 -16.17 3.17 29.88
C LEU A 52 -15.59 4.52 30.37
N ARG A 53 -15.30 5.45 29.44
CA ARG A 53 -14.70 6.78 29.71
C ARG A 53 -13.31 6.71 30.38
N LEU A 54 -12.56 5.65 30.08
CA LEU A 54 -11.21 5.42 30.58
C LEU A 54 -10.12 5.90 29.61
N GLY A 55 -10.45 6.84 28.72
CA GLY A 55 -9.56 7.33 27.65
C GLY A 55 -8.23 7.92 28.14
N HIS A 56 -8.23 8.53 29.33
CA HIS A 56 -7.05 9.12 29.97
C HIS A 56 -6.16 8.09 30.69
N MET A 57 -6.63 6.86 30.87
CA MET A 57 -5.87 5.83 31.58
C MET A 57 -4.78 5.25 30.67
N PRO A 58 -3.66 4.78 31.25
CA PRO A 58 -2.56 4.19 30.48
C PRO A 58 -2.96 2.84 29.88
N VAL A 59 -2.43 2.53 28.70
CA VAL A 59 -2.69 1.28 27.98
C VAL A 59 -2.17 0.05 28.73
N SER A 60 -1.16 0.21 29.58
CA SER A 60 -0.60 -0.86 30.43
C SER A 60 -1.62 -1.55 31.34
N HIS A 61 -2.73 -0.88 31.66
CA HIS A 61 -3.81 -1.43 32.47
C HIS A 61 -4.76 -2.34 31.70
N TYR A 62 -4.83 -2.18 30.37
CA TYR A 62 -5.80 -2.88 29.52
C TYR A 62 -5.17 -3.78 28.47
N MET A 63 -3.86 -3.66 28.25
CA MET A 63 -3.13 -4.57 27.38
C MET A 63 -3.20 -6.00 27.89
N THR A 64 -3.20 -6.95 26.97
CA THR A 64 -3.00 -8.35 27.32
C THR A 64 -1.51 -8.55 27.64
N LYS A 65 -1.21 -8.90 28.89
CA LYS A 65 0.15 -9.18 29.38
C LYS A 65 0.53 -10.65 29.13
N GLY A 66 1.82 -10.89 28.94
CA GLY A 66 2.42 -12.22 28.84
C GLY A 66 3.44 -12.32 27.69
N ASP A 67 4.01 -13.52 27.52
CA ASP A 67 4.95 -13.83 26.44
C ASP A 67 4.22 -13.98 25.10
N ILE A 68 3.68 -12.87 24.60
CA ILE A 68 2.89 -12.80 23.37
C ILE A 68 3.83 -12.38 22.24
N TYR A 69 4.80 -13.25 21.93
CA TYR A 69 5.73 -13.07 20.82
C TYR A 69 6.17 -14.43 20.27
N VAL A 70 6.71 -14.43 19.06
CA VAL A 70 7.35 -15.60 18.43
C VAL A 70 8.74 -15.22 17.92
N THR A 71 9.61 -16.18 17.66
CA THR A 71 10.87 -15.95 16.94
C THR A 71 10.75 -16.35 15.47
N ALA A 72 11.76 -16.02 14.65
CA ALA A 72 11.77 -16.39 13.23
C ALA A 72 11.87 -17.91 13.00
N GLU A 73 12.32 -18.65 14.02
CA GLU A 73 12.48 -20.10 14.04
C GLU A 73 11.24 -20.83 14.57
N ASP A 74 10.29 -20.12 15.18
CA ASP A 74 9.06 -20.71 15.71
C ASP A 74 8.13 -21.22 14.61
N SER A 75 7.41 -22.31 14.90
CA SER A 75 6.47 -22.91 13.97
C SER A 75 5.16 -22.12 13.85
N VAL A 76 4.45 -22.29 12.73
CA VAL A 76 3.15 -21.67 12.49
C VAL A 76 2.10 -22.15 13.51
N GLU A 77 2.20 -23.39 13.97
CA GLU A 77 1.34 -23.95 15.02
C GLU A 77 1.54 -23.22 16.35
N ARG A 78 2.79 -22.87 16.71
CA ARG A 78 3.06 -22.08 17.92
C ARG A 78 2.45 -20.68 17.84
N LEU A 79 2.57 -20.02 16.69
CA LEU A 79 1.91 -18.75 16.43
C LEU A 79 0.38 -18.85 16.61
N GLN A 80 -0.24 -19.90 16.06
CA GLN A 80 -1.68 -20.15 16.22
C GLN A 80 -2.08 -20.38 17.68
N GLN A 81 -1.27 -21.15 18.44
CA GLN A 81 -1.50 -21.39 19.86
C GLN A 81 -1.46 -20.08 20.66
N ILE A 82 -0.50 -19.19 20.39
CA ILE A 82 -0.42 -17.87 21.04
C ILE A 82 -1.66 -17.03 20.69
N MET A 83 -2.01 -16.92 19.41
CA MET A 83 -3.19 -16.15 18.98
C MET A 83 -4.48 -16.66 19.63
N THR A 84 -4.63 -17.97 19.75
CA THR A 84 -5.82 -18.61 20.33
C THR A 84 -5.85 -18.46 21.84
N ARG A 85 -4.72 -18.76 22.53
CA ARG A 85 -4.60 -18.71 23.99
C ARG A 85 -4.82 -17.30 24.54
N PHE A 86 -4.22 -16.30 23.92
CA PHE A 86 -4.30 -14.91 24.37
C PHE A 86 -5.43 -14.13 23.68
N GLY A 87 -6.14 -14.75 22.73
CA GLY A 87 -7.23 -14.10 22.01
C GLY A 87 -6.81 -12.93 21.11
N VAL A 88 -5.52 -12.81 20.80
CA VAL A 88 -4.94 -11.70 20.03
C VAL A 88 -5.04 -11.94 18.52
N GLY A 89 -5.19 -10.85 17.76
CA GLY A 89 -5.26 -10.87 16.29
C GLY A 89 -3.90 -10.74 15.61
N GLN A 90 -2.87 -10.38 16.37
CA GLN A 90 -1.54 -10.07 15.89
C GLN A 90 -0.51 -10.43 16.96
N VAL A 91 0.65 -10.89 16.52
CA VAL A 91 1.74 -11.33 17.39
C VAL A 91 3.05 -10.76 16.85
N PRO A 92 3.84 -10.03 17.67
CA PRO A 92 5.17 -9.58 17.29
C PRO A 92 6.14 -10.75 17.12
N VAL A 93 7.04 -10.61 16.16
CA VAL A 93 8.18 -11.50 15.91
C VAL A 93 9.42 -10.81 16.48
N VAL A 94 10.15 -11.52 17.34
CA VAL A 94 11.32 -11.01 18.07
C VAL A 94 12.55 -11.83 17.65
N GLY A 95 13.65 -11.15 17.35
CA GLY A 95 14.94 -11.77 17.05
C GLY A 95 16.05 -11.04 17.79
N GLN A 96 16.94 -11.78 18.45
CA GLN A 96 18.09 -11.23 19.20
C GLN A 96 17.73 -9.98 20.05
N ASP A 97 16.65 -10.09 20.85
CA ASP A 97 16.11 -9.06 21.75
C ASP A 97 15.50 -7.80 21.09
N GLU A 98 15.30 -7.79 19.77
CA GLU A 98 14.62 -6.71 19.05
C GLU A 98 13.39 -7.20 18.26
N ILE A 99 12.43 -6.31 18.05
CA ILE A 99 11.22 -6.61 17.29
C ILE A 99 11.55 -6.55 15.79
N VAL A 100 11.56 -7.69 15.14
CA VAL A 100 11.88 -7.82 13.70
C VAL A 100 10.64 -7.72 12.82
N GLY A 101 9.45 -7.99 13.34
CA GLY A 101 8.22 -7.88 12.55
C GLY A 101 6.94 -8.19 13.32
N ILE A 102 5.81 -8.19 12.62
CA ILE A 102 4.51 -8.58 13.17
C ILE A 102 3.80 -9.54 12.22
N VAL A 103 3.10 -10.51 12.79
CA VAL A 103 2.26 -11.48 12.06
C VAL A 103 0.81 -11.36 12.53
N THR A 104 -0.11 -11.33 11.58
CA THR A 104 -1.55 -11.14 11.81
C THR A 104 -2.34 -12.40 11.44
N ARG A 105 -3.58 -12.52 11.90
CA ARG A 105 -4.50 -13.60 11.46
C ARG A 105 -4.66 -13.65 9.94
N THR A 106 -4.64 -12.50 9.27
CA THR A 106 -4.70 -12.41 7.82
C THR A 106 -3.49 -13.09 7.16
N ASP A 107 -2.30 -13.01 7.77
CA ASP A 107 -1.11 -13.69 7.26
C ASP A 107 -1.24 -15.22 7.38
N LEU A 108 -1.85 -15.73 8.47
CA LEU A 108 -2.16 -17.15 8.63
C LEU A 108 -3.19 -17.65 7.61
N ILE A 109 -4.26 -16.88 7.39
CA ILE A 109 -5.28 -17.21 6.37
C ILE A 109 -4.63 -17.26 4.99
N LYS A 110 -3.77 -16.27 4.68
CA LYS A 110 -3.01 -16.27 3.42
C LYS A 110 -2.12 -17.50 3.29
N LEU A 111 -1.48 -17.98 4.34
CA LEU A 111 -0.70 -19.23 4.29
C LEU A 111 -1.56 -20.44 3.87
N TRP A 112 -2.83 -20.47 4.25
CA TRP A 112 -3.75 -21.55 3.89
C TRP A 112 -4.39 -21.38 2.51
N THR A 113 -4.67 -20.15 2.08
CA THR A 113 -5.35 -19.86 0.82
C THR A 113 -4.43 -19.54 -0.34
N THR A 114 -3.16 -19.19 -0.08
CA THR A 114 -2.18 -18.91 -1.12
C THR A 114 -1.61 -20.24 -1.61
N PRO A 115 -1.95 -20.71 -2.82
CA PRO A 115 -1.16 -21.78 -3.43
C PRO A 115 0.30 -21.31 -3.46
N PRO A 116 1.28 -22.16 -3.14
CA PRO A 116 2.69 -21.76 -3.13
C PRO A 116 2.98 -21.02 -4.42
N ALA A 117 3.57 -19.82 -4.32
CA ALA A 117 3.87 -18.97 -5.45
C ALA A 117 4.57 -19.82 -6.50
N ARG A 118 3.81 -20.25 -7.53
CA ARG A 118 4.34 -21.20 -8.49
C ARG A 118 5.49 -20.46 -9.16
N PRO A 119 6.72 -21.01 -9.20
CA PRO A 119 7.83 -20.37 -9.90
C PRO A 119 7.47 -19.96 -11.34
N SER A 120 6.48 -20.64 -11.92
CA SER A 120 5.86 -20.30 -13.20
C SER A 120 5.22 -18.91 -13.23
N ARG A 121 4.46 -18.48 -12.21
CA ARG A 121 3.72 -17.20 -12.24
C ARG A 121 4.66 -15.99 -12.15
N ARG A 122 5.67 -16.08 -11.28
CA ARG A 122 6.73 -15.05 -11.20
C ARG A 122 7.48 -14.91 -12.53
N ARG A 123 7.86 -16.04 -13.15
CA ARG A 123 8.50 -16.04 -14.48
C ARG A 123 7.59 -15.49 -15.56
N GLU A 124 6.31 -15.86 -15.54
CA GLU A 124 5.31 -15.35 -16.49
C GLU A 124 5.22 -13.82 -16.42
N ILE A 125 5.11 -13.26 -15.21
CA ILE A 125 5.01 -11.81 -15.03
C ILE A 125 6.31 -11.11 -15.43
N ALA A 126 7.47 -11.66 -15.08
CA ALA A 126 8.75 -11.14 -15.54
C ALA A 126 8.84 -11.10 -17.07
N GLN A 127 8.41 -12.17 -17.75
CA GLN A 127 8.36 -12.22 -19.21
C GLN A 127 7.38 -11.19 -19.79
N LYS A 128 6.22 -11.01 -19.16
CA LYS A 128 5.25 -9.97 -19.56
C LYS A 128 5.86 -8.57 -19.46
N ILE A 129 6.56 -8.24 -18.37
CA ILE A 129 7.25 -6.94 -18.22
C ILE A 129 8.29 -6.76 -19.33
N ASP A 130 9.14 -7.76 -19.53
CA ASP A 130 10.21 -7.70 -20.52
C ASP A 130 9.68 -7.57 -21.95
N ALA A 131 8.50 -8.14 -22.24
CA ALA A 131 7.84 -8.04 -23.54
C ALA A 131 7.04 -6.74 -23.73
N ALA A 132 6.52 -6.14 -22.65
CA ALA A 132 5.71 -4.94 -22.70
C ALA A 132 6.53 -3.66 -22.89
N LEU A 133 7.81 -3.67 -22.51
CA LEU A 133 8.66 -2.47 -22.48
C LEU A 133 9.63 -2.41 -23.68
N PRO A 134 9.79 -1.24 -24.31
CA PRO A 134 10.88 -0.99 -25.26
C PRO A 134 12.25 -1.25 -24.62
N ALA A 135 13.22 -1.74 -25.41
CA ALA A 135 14.55 -2.09 -24.90
C ALA A 135 15.25 -0.95 -24.10
N PRO A 136 15.18 0.33 -24.52
CA PRO A 136 15.76 1.43 -23.73
C PRO A 136 15.09 1.61 -22.36
N LEU A 137 13.76 1.49 -22.31
CA LEU A 137 13.00 1.63 -21.07
C LEU A 137 13.21 0.43 -20.13
N LEU A 138 13.27 -0.78 -20.69
CA LEU A 138 13.61 -1.98 -19.93
C LEU A 138 15.02 -1.89 -19.33
N SER A 139 15.99 -1.36 -20.09
CA SER A 139 17.35 -1.11 -19.60
C SER A 139 17.36 -0.09 -18.46
N LEU A 140 16.59 0.99 -18.59
CA LEU A 140 16.43 1.99 -17.52
C LEU A 140 15.82 1.38 -16.26
N LEU A 141 14.80 0.51 -16.41
CA LEU A 141 14.16 -0.19 -15.30
C LEU A 141 15.13 -1.14 -14.59
N LYS A 142 15.93 -1.88 -15.34
CA LYS A 142 16.98 -2.77 -14.78
C LYS A 142 18.04 -1.97 -14.01
N GLN A 143 18.50 -0.83 -14.56
CA GLN A 143 19.42 0.06 -13.86
C GLN A 143 18.81 0.65 -12.58
N ALA A 144 17.50 0.96 -12.59
CA ALA A 144 16.79 1.41 -11.39
C ALA A 144 16.74 0.32 -10.33
N SER A 145 16.47 -0.92 -10.73
CA SER A 145 16.44 -2.10 -9.86
C SER A 145 17.79 -2.38 -9.21
N GLU A 146 18.87 -2.43 -10.01
CA GLU A 146 20.24 -2.61 -9.52
C GLU A 146 20.62 -1.53 -8.51
N LEU A 147 20.29 -0.28 -8.83
CA LEU A 147 20.60 0.85 -7.97
C LEU A 147 19.80 0.83 -6.66
N ALA A 148 18.53 0.43 -6.71
CA ALA A 148 17.71 0.25 -5.51
C ALA A 148 18.29 -0.86 -4.62
N GLN A 149 18.76 -1.96 -5.22
CA GLN A 149 19.44 -3.04 -4.51
C GLN A 149 20.74 -2.59 -3.86
N GLU A 150 21.61 -1.83 -4.56
CA GLU A 150 22.82 -1.22 -3.98
C GLU A 150 22.50 -0.34 -2.75
N MET A 151 21.32 0.26 -2.74
CA MET A 151 20.85 1.15 -1.67
C MET A 151 20.08 0.42 -0.56
N GLY A 152 19.84 -0.89 -0.70
CA GLY A 152 19.03 -1.67 0.22
C GLY A 152 17.54 -1.34 0.20
N TYR A 153 17.04 -0.79 -0.92
CA TYR A 153 15.63 -0.39 -1.07
C TYR A 153 14.85 -1.40 -1.91
N PRO A 154 13.74 -1.94 -1.39
CA PRO A 154 12.76 -2.62 -2.22
C PRO A 154 12.13 -1.65 -3.23
N LEU A 155 12.07 -2.07 -4.49
CA LEU A 155 11.53 -1.30 -5.62
C LEU A 155 10.32 -2.03 -6.20
N TYR A 156 9.26 -1.29 -6.44
CA TYR A 156 7.99 -1.79 -6.96
C TYR A 156 7.55 -0.96 -8.15
N VAL A 157 6.87 -1.59 -9.11
CA VAL A 157 5.95 -0.90 -10.01
C VAL A 157 4.53 -1.15 -9.53
N VAL A 158 3.67 -0.14 -9.58
CA VAL A 158 2.33 -0.16 -8.97
C VAL A 158 1.26 0.41 -9.91
N GLY A 159 0.00 0.17 -9.58
CA GLY A 159 -1.12 0.90 -10.16
C GLY A 159 -1.46 0.51 -11.60
N GLY A 160 -1.70 1.52 -12.43
CA GLY A 160 -2.25 1.36 -13.79
C GLY A 160 -1.39 0.46 -14.68
N PHE A 161 -0.07 0.58 -14.62
CA PHE A 161 0.83 -0.28 -15.37
C PHE A 161 0.63 -1.77 -15.03
N VAL A 162 0.55 -2.11 -13.74
CA VAL A 162 0.38 -3.50 -13.30
C VAL A 162 -0.95 -4.07 -13.77
N ARG A 163 -2.02 -3.27 -13.65
CA ARG A 163 -3.35 -3.63 -14.13
C ARG A 163 -3.33 -3.91 -15.63
N ASP A 164 -2.83 -2.96 -16.41
CA ASP A 164 -2.84 -3.01 -17.87
C ASP A 164 -1.95 -4.15 -18.38
N LEU A 165 -0.81 -4.39 -17.74
CA LEU A 165 0.07 -5.53 -18.00
C LEU A 165 -0.64 -6.88 -17.81
N LEU A 166 -1.47 -7.01 -16.76
CA LEU A 166 -2.21 -8.25 -16.49
C LEU A 166 -3.37 -8.45 -17.47
N LEU A 167 -3.97 -7.36 -17.97
CA LEU A 167 -5.00 -7.38 -19.01
C LEU A 167 -4.42 -7.58 -20.43
N GLY A 168 -3.10 -7.44 -20.60
CA GLY A 168 -2.44 -7.54 -21.91
C GLY A 168 -2.52 -6.26 -22.73
N GLU A 169 -2.85 -5.13 -22.09
CA GLU A 169 -2.90 -3.80 -22.69
C GLU A 169 -1.52 -3.15 -22.69
N SER A 170 -1.24 -2.32 -23.70
CA SER A 170 0.01 -1.56 -23.76
C SER A 170 -0.10 -0.30 -22.89
N ASN A 171 0.70 -0.25 -21.85
CA ASN A 171 0.87 0.95 -21.02
C ASN A 171 2.35 1.09 -20.65
N LEU A 172 2.93 2.25 -20.94
CA LEU A 172 4.33 2.55 -20.59
C LEU A 172 4.45 3.49 -19.39
N ASP A 173 3.32 4.03 -18.90
CA ASP A 173 3.27 4.95 -17.76
C ASP A 173 3.48 4.16 -16.46
N MET A 174 4.74 4.12 -16.03
CA MET A 174 5.17 3.37 -14.85
C MET A 174 5.32 4.28 -13.64
N ASP A 175 4.49 4.02 -12.63
CA ASP A 175 4.70 4.54 -11.28
C ASP A 175 5.61 3.61 -10.49
N LEU A 176 6.81 4.09 -10.15
CA LEU A 176 7.75 3.35 -9.32
C LEU A 176 7.61 3.75 -7.85
N VAL A 177 7.39 2.78 -6.97
CA VAL A 177 7.33 2.97 -5.52
C VAL A 177 8.55 2.35 -4.87
N VAL A 178 9.14 3.08 -3.92
CA VAL A 178 10.36 2.68 -3.20
C VAL A 178 10.06 2.62 -1.71
N GLU A 179 10.32 1.48 -1.07
CA GLU A 179 10.41 1.39 0.40
C GLU A 179 11.78 1.94 0.83
N GLY A 180 11.92 3.26 0.82
CA GLY A 180 13.19 3.95 1.02
C GLY A 180 13.16 5.39 0.49
N GLU A 181 14.31 5.95 0.12
CA GLU A 181 14.38 7.33 -0.36
C GLU A 181 14.24 7.42 -1.89
N ALA A 182 13.01 7.54 -2.39
CA ALA A 182 12.73 7.62 -3.83
C ALA A 182 13.45 8.80 -4.52
N ILE A 183 13.52 9.96 -3.84
CA ILE A 183 14.23 11.15 -4.37
C ILE A 183 15.72 10.87 -4.56
N ARG A 184 16.33 10.14 -3.64
CA ARG A 184 17.76 9.80 -3.70
C ARG A 184 18.02 8.81 -4.83
N LEU A 185 17.17 7.79 -4.97
CA LEU A 185 17.20 6.82 -6.06
C LEU A 185 17.07 7.51 -7.42
N ALA A 186 16.00 8.30 -7.62
CA ALA A 186 15.73 9.01 -8.87
C ALA A 186 16.85 9.96 -9.27
N ARG A 187 17.45 10.70 -8.32
CA ARG A 187 18.58 11.58 -8.60
C ARG A 187 19.83 10.83 -9.06
N ARG A 188 20.13 9.70 -8.42
CA ARG A 188 21.31 8.90 -8.78
C ARG A 188 21.11 8.18 -10.12
N LEU A 189 19.90 7.69 -10.39
CA LEU A 189 19.53 7.14 -11.69
C LEU A 189 19.59 8.21 -12.79
N GLY A 190 18.96 9.37 -12.58
CA GLY A 190 18.97 10.49 -13.53
C GLY A 190 20.38 10.93 -13.91
N ARG A 191 21.31 11.01 -12.94
CA ARG A 191 22.74 11.28 -13.21
C ARG A 191 23.39 10.19 -14.06
N ARG A 192 23.09 8.92 -13.79
CA ARG A 192 23.64 7.76 -14.52
C ARG A 192 23.20 7.78 -15.99
N VAL A 193 21.98 8.22 -16.28
CA VAL A 193 21.42 8.25 -17.64
C VAL A 193 21.46 9.62 -18.31
N GLY A 194 22.09 10.62 -17.66
CA GLY A 194 22.21 11.98 -18.18
C GLY A 194 20.88 12.77 -18.25
N ALA A 195 19.87 12.36 -17.48
CA ALA A 195 18.55 12.98 -17.47
C ALA A 195 18.36 13.97 -16.31
N ARG A 196 17.55 15.00 -16.54
CA ARG A 196 17.16 15.95 -15.49
C ARG A 196 16.19 15.29 -14.52
N THR A 197 16.25 15.69 -13.26
CA THR A 197 15.35 15.20 -12.21
C THR A 197 14.62 16.36 -11.53
N ARG A 198 13.31 16.24 -11.38
CA ARG A 198 12.48 17.14 -10.56
C ARG A 198 12.06 16.40 -9.30
N SER A 199 12.11 17.04 -8.14
CA SER A 199 11.76 16.39 -6.88
C SER A 199 10.88 17.28 -6.02
N HIS A 200 9.88 16.68 -5.39
CA HIS A 200 8.98 17.33 -4.44
C HIS A 200 9.18 16.74 -3.05
N LYS A 201 10.09 17.36 -2.26
CA LYS A 201 10.49 16.86 -0.94
C LYS A 201 9.31 16.61 0.01
N ARG A 202 8.30 17.50 0.01
CA ARG A 202 7.10 17.39 0.86
C ARG A 202 6.32 16.09 0.65
N PHE A 203 6.28 15.58 -0.58
CA PHE A 203 5.49 14.40 -0.94
C PHE A 203 6.33 13.14 -1.11
N GLY A 204 7.66 13.24 -0.95
CA GLY A 204 8.57 12.12 -1.15
C GLY A 204 8.63 11.63 -2.61
N THR A 205 8.29 12.48 -3.58
CA THR A 205 8.23 12.12 -5.00
C THR A 205 9.35 12.75 -5.82
N ALA A 206 9.76 12.06 -6.87
CA ALA A 206 10.69 12.54 -7.87
C ALA A 206 10.28 12.06 -9.27
N LYS A 207 10.61 12.85 -10.27
CA LYS A 207 10.36 12.60 -11.68
C LYS A 207 11.67 12.70 -12.44
N ILE A 208 12.01 11.68 -13.21
CA ILE A 208 13.08 11.74 -14.21
C ILE A 208 12.46 12.24 -15.50
N ILE A 209 12.96 13.37 -16.03
CA ILE A 209 12.43 14.02 -17.23
C ILE A 209 13.13 13.43 -18.45
N LEU A 210 12.35 12.86 -19.36
CA LEU A 210 12.79 12.17 -20.58
C LEU A 210 12.18 12.79 -21.84
N GLU A 211 11.52 13.96 -21.76
CA GLU A 211 10.86 14.64 -22.89
C GLU A 211 11.77 14.78 -24.14
N GLU A 212 13.04 15.17 -23.94
CA GLU A 212 14.03 15.29 -25.03
C GLU A 212 14.43 13.93 -25.64
N ARG A 213 14.07 12.83 -24.99
CA ARG A 213 14.36 11.43 -25.37
C ARG A 213 13.09 10.58 -25.41
N GLU A 214 11.92 11.20 -25.57
CA GLU A 214 10.64 10.49 -25.57
C GLU A 214 10.56 9.48 -26.73
N ALA A 215 11.11 9.83 -27.89
CA ALA A 215 11.21 8.91 -29.04
C ALA A 215 12.07 7.66 -28.75
N GLU A 216 13.00 7.74 -27.79
CA GLU A 216 13.86 6.62 -27.41
C GLU A 216 13.19 5.74 -26.33
N PHE A 217 12.61 6.36 -25.30
CA PHE A 217 12.05 5.64 -24.16
C PHE A 217 10.55 5.31 -24.29
N GLY A 218 9.83 5.96 -25.22
CA GLY A 218 8.39 5.84 -25.37
C GLY A 218 7.58 6.57 -24.28
N ILE A 219 8.24 7.27 -23.36
CA ILE A 219 7.61 8.02 -22.27
C ILE A 219 8.30 9.38 -22.06
N PRO A 220 7.54 10.43 -21.70
CA PRO A 220 8.09 11.76 -21.43
C PRO A 220 8.76 11.85 -20.05
N SER A 221 8.41 10.95 -19.13
CA SER A 221 8.97 10.93 -17.78
C SER A 221 8.78 9.60 -17.08
N LEU A 222 9.65 9.32 -16.11
CA LEU A 222 9.50 8.19 -15.19
C LEU A 222 9.29 8.69 -13.76
N ASP A 223 8.22 8.25 -13.11
CA ASP A 223 7.78 8.72 -11.81
C ASP A 223 8.25 7.79 -10.67
N PHE A 224 8.71 8.41 -9.58
CA PHE A 224 9.19 7.75 -8.37
C PHE A 224 8.48 8.32 -7.16
N ALA A 225 7.92 7.45 -6.32
CA ALA A 225 7.30 7.79 -5.06
C ALA A 225 7.92 6.98 -3.91
N THR A 226 8.05 7.62 -2.75
CA THR A 226 8.39 6.91 -1.52
C THR A 226 7.12 6.24 -1.01
N ALA A 227 7.20 4.94 -0.69
CA ALA A 227 6.10 4.21 -0.06
C ALA A 227 5.67 4.95 1.21
N ARG A 228 4.38 5.26 1.28
CA ARG A 228 3.86 6.15 2.30
C ARG A 228 2.56 5.67 2.90
N LEU A 229 2.38 6.01 4.17
CA LEU A 229 1.08 6.02 4.80
C LEU A 229 0.48 7.42 4.65
N GLU A 230 -0.80 7.48 4.31
CA GLU A 230 -1.57 8.73 4.23
C GLU A 230 -2.56 8.82 5.39
N PHE A 231 -2.54 9.94 6.11
CA PHE A 231 -3.53 10.27 7.12
C PHE A 231 -4.35 11.49 6.67
N TYR A 232 -5.67 11.36 6.71
CA TYR A 232 -6.60 12.45 6.38
C TYR A 232 -7.14 13.06 7.69
N PRO A 233 -6.77 14.30 8.04
CA PRO A 233 -7.23 14.91 9.28
C PRO A 233 -8.75 15.15 9.31
N TYR A 234 -9.37 15.28 8.13
CA TYR A 234 -10.82 15.35 7.91
C TYR A 234 -11.15 15.02 6.45
N SER A 235 -12.42 14.69 6.17
CA SER A 235 -12.89 14.30 4.82
C SER A 235 -12.58 15.37 3.76
N ALA A 236 -12.13 14.94 2.58
CA ALA A 236 -11.74 15.78 1.44
C ALA A 236 -10.48 16.67 1.63
N ALA A 237 -9.76 16.55 2.74
CA ALA A 237 -8.47 17.22 2.95
C ALA A 237 -7.35 16.59 2.10
N LEU A 238 -6.25 17.32 1.91
CA LEU A 238 -4.99 16.72 1.46
C LEU A 238 -4.38 15.87 2.58
N PRO A 239 -3.81 14.69 2.28
CA PRO A 239 -3.26 13.81 3.30
C PRO A 239 -1.91 14.29 3.85
N GLU A 240 -1.64 13.95 5.11
CA GLU A 240 -0.28 13.95 5.69
C GLU A 240 0.44 12.64 5.35
N VAL A 241 1.76 12.71 5.14
CA VAL A 241 2.56 11.63 4.53
C VAL A 241 3.71 11.20 5.44
N GLU A 242 3.80 9.90 5.77
CA GLU A 242 4.92 9.29 6.50
C GLU A 242 5.50 8.09 5.71
N ARG A 243 6.79 7.79 5.86
CA ARG A 243 7.41 6.60 5.22
C ARG A 243 6.77 5.34 5.77
N SER A 244 6.39 4.41 4.90
CA SER A 244 5.72 3.16 5.33
C SER A 244 5.99 2.01 4.35
N SER A 245 5.36 0.86 4.61
CA SER A 245 5.40 -0.32 3.75
C SER A 245 4.57 -0.14 2.48
N ILE A 246 4.87 -0.94 1.46
CA ILE A 246 4.10 -1.02 0.22
C ILE A 246 2.64 -1.36 0.49
N LYS A 247 2.37 -2.22 1.49
CA LYS A 247 0.99 -2.59 1.87
C LYS A 247 0.19 -1.36 2.31
N ALA A 248 0.80 -0.46 3.08
CA ALA A 248 0.16 0.79 3.51
C ALA A 248 -0.05 1.77 2.33
N ASP A 249 0.93 1.87 1.41
CA ASP A 249 0.78 2.71 0.21
C ASP A 249 -0.31 2.20 -0.74
N LEU A 250 -0.51 0.88 -0.81
CA LEU A 250 -1.57 0.29 -1.61
C LEU A 250 -2.95 0.45 -0.96
N HIS A 251 -3.05 0.42 0.37
CA HIS A 251 -4.33 0.55 1.10
C HIS A 251 -5.04 1.90 0.88
N ARG A 252 -4.28 2.97 0.63
CA ARG A 252 -4.83 4.33 0.39
C ARG A 252 -5.31 4.56 -1.04
N ARG A 253 -5.20 3.57 -1.92
CA ARG A 253 -5.62 3.69 -3.34
C ARG A 253 -7.14 3.59 -3.46
N ASP A 254 -7.63 3.82 -4.67
CA ASP A 254 -9.06 3.94 -4.95
C ASP A 254 -9.77 2.58 -5.07
N PHE A 255 -9.26 1.70 -5.94
CA PHE A 255 -9.89 0.43 -6.29
C PHE A 255 -8.90 -0.74 -6.19
N THR A 256 -9.41 -1.92 -5.86
CA THR A 256 -8.61 -3.16 -5.73
C THR A 256 -7.75 -3.44 -6.96
N ILE A 257 -8.29 -3.25 -8.16
CA ILE A 257 -7.57 -3.41 -9.45
C ILE A 257 -6.35 -2.48 -9.60
N ASN A 258 -6.32 -1.36 -8.88
CA ASN A 258 -5.21 -0.40 -8.87
C ASN A 258 -4.27 -0.59 -7.67
N THR A 259 -4.48 -1.62 -6.85
CA THR A 259 -3.70 -1.92 -5.64
C THR A 259 -2.67 -3.02 -5.84
N LEU A 260 -2.49 -3.46 -7.09
CA LEU A 260 -1.50 -4.46 -7.44
C LEU A 260 -0.12 -3.82 -7.55
N ALA A 261 0.89 -4.55 -7.07
CA ALA A 261 2.29 -4.15 -7.16
C ALA A 261 3.14 -5.32 -7.63
N ILE A 262 4.17 -5.04 -8.43
CA ILE A 262 5.16 -6.04 -8.83
C ILE A 262 6.53 -5.61 -8.31
N ARG A 263 7.23 -6.52 -7.63
CA ARG A 263 8.60 -6.30 -7.20
C ARG A 263 9.55 -6.32 -8.39
N LEU A 264 10.48 -5.37 -8.38
CA LEU A 264 11.46 -5.17 -9.43
C LEU A 264 12.89 -5.45 -8.97
N ASP A 265 13.16 -5.59 -7.67
CA ASP A 265 14.52 -5.91 -7.20
C ASP A 265 14.94 -7.34 -7.60
N SER A 266 16.23 -7.54 -7.94
CA SER A 266 16.75 -8.75 -8.60
C SER A 266 16.30 -10.08 -7.96
N GLY A 267 16.27 -10.15 -6.62
CA GLY A 267 15.84 -11.34 -5.89
C GLY A 267 14.35 -11.68 -6.04
N HIS A 268 13.54 -10.69 -6.41
CA HIS A 268 12.08 -10.77 -6.43
C HIS A 268 11.44 -10.29 -7.74
N TYR A 269 12.23 -9.99 -8.78
CA TYR A 269 11.73 -9.50 -10.08
C TYR A 269 10.57 -10.35 -10.62
N GLY A 270 9.44 -9.71 -10.89
CA GLY A 270 8.20 -10.35 -11.34
C GLY A 270 7.30 -10.91 -10.22
N GLN A 271 7.64 -10.71 -8.95
CA GLN A 271 6.77 -11.11 -7.83
C GLN A 271 5.59 -10.14 -7.72
N LEU A 272 4.39 -10.62 -8.06
CA LEU A 272 3.13 -9.91 -7.85
C LEU A 272 2.75 -9.94 -6.37
N LEU A 273 2.39 -8.77 -5.85
CA LEU A 273 1.81 -8.56 -4.54
C LEU A 273 0.35 -8.15 -4.73
N ASP A 274 -0.54 -9.01 -4.25
CA ASP A 274 -1.97 -8.72 -4.15
C ASP A 274 -2.41 -8.87 -2.68
N PHE A 275 -2.70 -7.73 -2.06
CA PHE A 275 -3.15 -7.70 -0.67
C PHE A 275 -4.68 -7.70 -0.53
N PHE A 276 -5.39 -7.28 -1.57
CA PHE A 276 -6.80 -6.87 -1.52
C PHE A 276 -7.70 -7.61 -2.53
N GLY A 277 -7.16 -8.59 -3.27
CA GLY A 277 -7.92 -9.38 -4.24
C GLY A 277 -8.03 -8.72 -5.62
N GLY A 278 -7.14 -7.79 -5.96
CA GLY A 278 -7.18 -7.08 -7.24
C GLY A 278 -7.03 -8.00 -8.45
N GLU A 279 -6.29 -9.11 -8.34
CA GLU A 279 -6.15 -10.06 -9.45
C GLU A 279 -7.46 -10.84 -9.70
N GLN A 280 -8.24 -11.08 -8.64
CA GLN A 280 -9.56 -11.70 -8.78
C GLN A 280 -10.56 -10.72 -9.39
N ASP A 281 -10.63 -9.49 -8.87
CA ASP A 281 -11.53 -8.47 -9.42
C ASP A 281 -11.18 -8.12 -10.89
N LEU A 282 -9.90 -8.19 -11.29
CA LEU A 282 -9.52 -8.08 -12.70
C LEU A 282 -10.07 -9.20 -13.57
N ARG A 283 -10.11 -10.43 -13.07
CA ARG A 283 -10.66 -11.58 -13.79
C ARG A 283 -12.18 -11.53 -13.88
N ASP A 284 -12.83 -11.05 -12.83
CA ASP A 284 -14.28 -10.94 -12.75
C ASP A 284 -14.81 -9.65 -13.42
N GLY A 285 -13.92 -8.74 -13.82
CA GLY A 285 -14.28 -7.48 -14.46
C GLY A 285 -14.97 -6.51 -13.51
N LEU A 286 -14.49 -6.40 -12.27
CA LEU A 286 -15.13 -5.64 -11.20
C LEU A 286 -14.34 -4.38 -10.81
N VAL A 287 -15.07 -3.27 -10.64
CA VAL A 287 -14.55 -2.05 -9.98
C VAL A 287 -15.03 -2.06 -8.52
N ARG A 288 -14.12 -2.37 -7.60
CA ARG A 288 -14.39 -2.52 -6.16
C ARG A 288 -13.53 -1.57 -5.32
N VAL A 289 -14.15 -0.86 -4.37
CA VAL A 289 -13.41 -0.03 -3.38
C VAL A 289 -12.80 -0.88 -2.27
N LEU A 290 -11.72 -0.41 -1.66
CA LEU A 290 -11.01 -1.17 -0.60
C LEU A 290 -11.78 -1.23 0.72
N HIS A 291 -12.52 -0.18 1.07
CA HIS A 291 -13.29 -0.08 2.32
C HIS A 291 -14.47 0.90 2.16
N SER A 292 -15.45 0.79 3.05
CA SER A 292 -16.70 1.58 2.99
C SER A 292 -16.49 3.09 3.06
N LEU A 293 -15.44 3.54 3.76
CA LEU A 293 -15.12 4.97 3.89
C LEU A 293 -14.35 5.55 2.69
N SER A 294 -13.91 4.72 1.73
CA SER A 294 -13.06 5.12 0.60
C SER A 294 -13.62 6.33 -0.16
N LEU A 295 -14.93 6.32 -0.42
CA LEU A 295 -15.63 7.38 -1.17
C LEU A 295 -15.95 8.61 -0.30
N ILE A 296 -15.97 8.47 1.02
CA ILE A 296 -16.19 9.58 1.96
C ILE A 296 -14.88 10.34 2.20
N GLU A 297 -13.77 9.61 2.32
CA GLU A 297 -12.42 10.18 2.44
C GLU A 297 -12.07 10.97 1.19
N ASP A 298 -12.33 10.40 0.01
CA ASP A 298 -12.10 11.05 -1.27
C ASP A 298 -13.26 10.88 -2.27
N PRO A 299 -14.24 11.81 -2.28
CA PRO A 299 -15.42 11.70 -3.15
C PRO A 299 -15.10 11.78 -4.65
N THR A 300 -13.91 12.24 -5.07
CA THR A 300 -13.52 12.18 -6.48
C THR A 300 -13.44 10.74 -7.01
N ARG A 301 -13.32 9.74 -6.13
CA ARG A 301 -13.34 8.33 -6.49
C ARG A 301 -14.65 7.90 -7.14
N ILE A 302 -15.78 8.57 -6.88
CA ILE A 302 -17.05 8.30 -7.56
C ILE A 302 -16.92 8.52 -9.07
N MET A 303 -16.37 9.68 -9.46
CA MET A 303 -16.14 10.00 -10.88
C MET A 303 -15.11 9.05 -11.52
N ARG A 304 -14.09 8.66 -10.75
CA ARG A 304 -13.09 7.70 -11.20
C ARG A 304 -13.68 6.31 -11.39
N ALA A 305 -14.63 5.88 -10.56
CA ALA A 305 -15.31 4.59 -10.69
C ALA A 305 -16.04 4.52 -12.04
N ALA A 306 -16.85 5.53 -12.35
CA ALA A 306 -17.53 5.63 -13.65
C ALA A 306 -16.52 5.62 -14.83
N ARG A 307 -15.42 6.39 -14.71
CA ARG A 307 -14.37 6.39 -15.73
C ARG A 307 -13.76 5.00 -15.94
N PHE A 308 -13.41 4.29 -14.87
CA PHE A 308 -12.80 2.97 -14.96
C PHE A 308 -13.76 1.90 -15.45
N GLU A 309 -15.03 1.97 -15.05
CA GLU A 309 -16.09 1.08 -15.56
C GLU A 309 -16.14 1.15 -17.09
N GLN A 310 -16.27 2.35 -17.66
CA GLN A 310 -16.35 2.54 -19.11
C GLN A 310 -15.02 2.24 -19.82
N ARG A 311 -13.89 2.73 -19.28
CA ARG A 311 -12.57 2.51 -19.89
C ARG A 311 -12.19 1.03 -20.00
N LEU A 312 -12.52 0.23 -18.98
CA LEU A 312 -12.13 -1.18 -18.91
C LEU A 312 -13.23 -2.14 -19.39
N GLY A 313 -14.45 -1.64 -19.62
CA GLY A 313 -15.63 -2.48 -19.88
C GLY A 313 -15.98 -3.35 -18.66
N PHE A 314 -15.69 -2.85 -17.46
CA PHE A 314 -15.94 -3.53 -16.20
C PHE A 314 -17.33 -3.16 -15.66
N VAL A 315 -17.73 -3.78 -14.56
CA VAL A 315 -18.96 -3.46 -13.85
C VAL A 315 -18.61 -3.00 -12.43
N ILE A 316 -19.24 -1.92 -11.96
CA ILE A 316 -19.11 -1.53 -10.55
C ILE A 316 -19.73 -2.62 -9.66
N GLU A 317 -18.94 -3.08 -8.70
CA GLU A 317 -19.36 -4.12 -7.77
C GLU A 317 -20.61 -3.69 -6.96
N PRO A 318 -21.62 -4.57 -6.72
CA PRO A 318 -22.90 -4.13 -6.17
C PRO A 318 -22.80 -3.34 -4.85
N ARG A 319 -21.94 -3.78 -3.93
CA ARG A 319 -21.74 -3.06 -2.67
C ARG A 319 -21.05 -1.71 -2.89
N THR A 320 -20.12 -1.64 -3.84
CA THR A 320 -19.48 -0.39 -4.24
C THR A 320 -20.49 0.59 -4.86
N ALA A 321 -21.45 0.10 -5.65
CA ALA A 321 -22.53 0.93 -6.20
C ALA A 321 -23.42 1.51 -5.08
N GLU A 322 -23.83 0.71 -4.10
CA GLU A 322 -24.56 1.19 -2.91
C GLU A 322 -23.77 2.28 -2.17
N LEU A 323 -22.47 2.08 -1.97
CA LEU A 323 -21.60 3.07 -1.31
C LEU A 323 -21.44 4.35 -2.13
N ILE A 324 -21.46 4.26 -3.46
CA ILE A 324 -21.47 5.43 -4.34
C ILE A 324 -22.73 6.24 -4.09
N ASP A 325 -23.90 5.61 -4.10
CA ASP A 325 -25.19 6.27 -3.88
C ASP A 325 -25.22 7.01 -2.53
N ASP A 326 -24.74 6.35 -1.47
CA ASP A 326 -24.62 6.94 -0.13
C ASP A 326 -23.64 8.13 -0.09
N ALA A 327 -22.56 8.08 -0.88
CA ALA A 327 -21.50 9.09 -0.88
C ALA A 327 -21.72 10.23 -1.88
N LEU A 328 -22.67 10.13 -2.82
CA LEU A 328 -22.96 11.16 -3.82
C LEU A 328 -23.11 12.59 -3.23
N PRO A 329 -23.82 12.80 -2.10
CA PRO A 329 -23.94 14.13 -1.50
C PRO A 329 -22.59 14.74 -1.05
N MET A 330 -21.56 13.92 -0.81
CA MET A 330 -20.23 14.38 -0.41
C MET A 330 -19.47 15.05 -1.55
N LEU A 331 -19.86 14.86 -2.82
CA LEU A 331 -19.23 15.52 -3.97
C LEU A 331 -19.25 17.04 -3.85
N VAL A 332 -20.26 17.62 -3.20
CA VAL A 332 -20.37 19.07 -2.95
C VAL A 332 -19.22 19.61 -2.09
N ARG A 333 -18.56 18.75 -1.30
CA ARG A 333 -17.41 19.11 -0.46
C ARG A 333 -16.08 19.11 -1.22
N VAL A 334 -16.05 18.57 -2.44
CA VAL A 334 -14.85 18.54 -3.27
C VAL A 334 -14.64 19.90 -3.92
N THR A 335 -13.39 20.36 -3.98
CA THR A 335 -13.07 21.62 -4.66
C THR A 335 -13.37 21.53 -6.16
N GLY A 336 -13.88 22.63 -6.74
CA GLY A 336 -14.22 22.67 -8.17
C GLY A 336 -13.05 22.36 -9.09
N GLU A 337 -11.80 22.66 -8.68
CA GLU A 337 -10.59 22.30 -9.42
C GLU A 337 -10.43 20.78 -9.57
N ARG A 338 -10.66 20.02 -8.50
CA ARG A 338 -10.53 18.55 -8.51
C ARG A 338 -11.65 17.91 -9.33
N ILE A 339 -12.88 18.40 -9.20
CA ILE A 339 -14.01 17.96 -10.05
C ILE A 339 -13.69 18.23 -11.52
N ARG A 340 -13.25 19.44 -11.85
CA ARG A 340 -12.87 19.81 -13.22
C ARG A 340 -11.75 18.92 -13.76
N HIS A 341 -10.75 18.59 -12.94
CA HIS A 341 -9.67 17.69 -13.36
C HIS A 341 -10.19 16.29 -13.71
N GLU A 342 -11.04 15.69 -12.86
CA GLU A 342 -11.62 14.37 -13.16
C GLU A 342 -12.55 14.42 -14.39
N LEU A 343 -13.33 15.49 -14.58
CA LEU A 343 -14.11 15.70 -15.80
C LEU A 343 -13.23 15.75 -17.05
N TYR A 344 -12.12 16.48 -17.01
CA TYR A 344 -11.19 16.52 -18.16
C TYR A 344 -10.61 15.16 -18.49
N LEU A 345 -10.38 14.31 -17.49
CA LEU A 345 -9.92 12.95 -17.71
C LEU A 345 -11.02 12.06 -18.31
N ILE A 346 -12.27 12.18 -17.83
CA ILE A 346 -13.43 11.49 -18.44
C ILE A 346 -13.59 11.89 -19.91
N LEU A 347 -13.54 13.20 -20.20
CA LEU A 347 -13.68 13.72 -21.56
C LEU A 347 -12.55 13.31 -22.53
N ARG A 348 -11.46 12.71 -22.01
CA ARG A 348 -10.35 12.19 -22.80
C ARG A 348 -10.44 10.67 -23.04
N GLU A 349 -11.40 9.99 -22.43
CA GLU A 349 -11.64 8.58 -22.68
C GLU A 349 -12.19 8.36 -24.11
N ARG A 350 -12.14 7.12 -24.58
CA ARG A 350 -12.61 6.75 -25.92
C ARG A 350 -14.12 6.99 -26.09
N GLU A 351 -14.88 6.79 -25.01
CA GLU A 351 -16.32 7.00 -24.92
C GLU A 351 -16.63 7.92 -23.72
N PRO A 352 -16.58 9.26 -23.91
CA PRO A 352 -16.75 10.27 -22.86
C PRO A 352 -18.09 10.33 -22.15
#